data_AF-A0A8B7V3U8-F1
#
_entry.id   AF-A0A8B7V3U8-F1
#
_cell.length_a   1.000
_cell.length_b   1.000
_cell.length_c   1.000
_cell.angle_alpha   90.00
_cell.angle_beta   90.00
_cell.angle_gamma   90.00
#
_symmetry.space_group_name_H-M   'P 1'
#
loop_
_entity.id
_entity.type
_entity.pdbx_description
1 polymer ?
#
loop_
_entity_poly.entity_id
_entity_poly.type
_entity_poly.pdbx_seq_one_letter_code
_entity_poly.pdbx_strand_id
1 'polypeptide(L)'
;MTYVGIDECQNRDTCQHECKNTIGSYQCICLPDYQVMFNGKTCQDIDECLEQNICCGSNRMCFNMKGSYQCIDTPCPPNYQRDPVAGFCLKDCPPHDLECALSPYALEYKLVSLPFGIAANQDLIRQVAYTQDGVIYRRTTFLVVDEEQTVPFALRDENLKGVVYTTRPLWKPETYRMRI
;
A
#
# COMPACT_ATOMS: atom_id res chain seq x y z
N MET A 1 36.37 -35.40 23.22
CA MET A 1 36.41 -34.01 22.73
C MET A 1 35.04 -33.69 22.14
N THR A 2 34.25 -32.88 22.83
CA THR A 2 33.01 -32.31 22.26
C THR A 2 33.41 -31.12 21.40
N TYR A 3 33.17 -31.19 20.09
CA TYR A 3 33.35 -30.06 19.20
C TYR A 3 32.30 -29.01 19.55
N VAL A 4 32.72 -27.94 20.23
CA VAL A 4 31.85 -26.77 20.44
C VAL A 4 31.89 -26.00 19.13
N GLY A 5 30.76 -26.00 18.40
CA GLY A 5 30.60 -25.22 17.18
C GLY A 5 30.86 -23.74 17.46
N ILE A 6 31.41 -23.03 16.47
CA ILE A 6 31.51 -21.57 16.51
C ILE A 6 30.10 -20.99 16.69
N ASP A 7 29.93 -19.98 17.55
CA ASP A 7 28.65 -19.31 17.73
C ASP A 7 28.54 -18.11 16.79
N GLU A 8 27.94 -18.32 15.62
CA GLU A 8 27.77 -17.27 14.61
C GLU A 8 26.79 -16.17 15.04
N CYS A 9 26.00 -16.40 16.09
CA CYS A 9 25.09 -15.41 16.67
C CYS A 9 25.78 -14.38 17.56
N GLN A 10 27.08 -14.54 17.86
CA GLN A 10 27.87 -13.48 18.51
C GLN A 10 28.06 -12.25 17.61
N ASN A 11 27.91 -12.41 16.29
CA ASN A 11 27.97 -11.31 15.36
C ASN A 11 26.56 -10.71 15.14
N ARG A 12 26.39 -9.43 15.51
CA ARG A 12 25.11 -8.73 15.46
C ARG A 12 24.55 -8.56 14.04
N ASP A 13 25.40 -8.59 13.02
CA ASP A 13 24.98 -8.42 11.62
C ASP A 13 24.63 -9.74 10.92
N THR A 14 24.61 -10.86 11.66
CA THR A 14 24.34 -12.19 11.09
C THR A 14 22.89 -12.36 10.62
N CYS A 15 21.92 -11.84 11.38
CA CYS A 15 20.49 -11.95 11.13
C CYS A 15 19.81 -10.58 11.25
N GLN A 16 18.75 -10.33 10.48
CA GLN A 16 17.97 -9.09 10.58
C GLN A 16 17.19 -8.98 11.90
N HIS A 17 16.67 -10.09 12.41
CA HIS A 17 15.92 -10.17 13.66
C HIS A 17 16.66 -11.07 14.67
N GLU A 18 16.10 -12.23 15.04
CA GLU A 18 16.69 -13.13 16.03
C GLU A 18 17.64 -14.13 15.37
N CYS A 19 18.67 -14.55 16.12
CA CYS A 19 19.62 -15.59 15.70
C CYS A 19 19.61 -16.72 16.72
N LYS A 20 19.45 -17.95 16.24
CA LYS A 20 19.53 -19.17 17.04
C LYS A 20 20.71 -20.00 16.58
N ASN A 21 21.69 -20.13 17.48
CA ASN A 21 22.82 -21.01 17.22
C ASN A 21 22.39 -22.48 17.28
N THR A 22 22.93 -23.30 16.40
CA THR A 22 22.67 -24.76 16.32
C THR A 22 23.99 -25.52 16.26
N ILE A 23 23.97 -26.83 16.47
CA ILE A 23 25.21 -27.61 16.44
C ILE A 23 25.72 -27.67 14.99
N GLY A 24 26.79 -26.91 14.71
CA GLY A 24 27.46 -26.85 13.41
C GLY A 24 26.92 -25.80 12.43
N SER A 25 25.98 -24.93 12.84
CA SER A 25 25.46 -23.82 12.04
C SER A 25 24.58 -22.87 12.88
N TYR A 26 23.89 -21.93 12.25
CA TYR A 26 22.91 -21.04 12.87
C TYR A 26 21.63 -20.93 12.03
N GLN A 27 20.54 -20.49 12.65
CA GLN A 27 19.29 -20.18 11.99
C GLN A 27 18.83 -18.78 12.38
N CYS A 28 18.50 -17.96 11.39
CA CYS A 28 17.83 -16.69 11.63
C CYS A 28 16.33 -16.90 11.78
N ILE A 29 15.75 -16.27 12.80
CA ILE A 29 14.33 -16.33 13.13
C ILE A 29 13.76 -14.93 12.97
N CYS A 30 12.69 -14.80 12.18
CA CYS A 30 11.98 -13.56 12.04
C CYS A 30 10.96 -13.38 13.17
N LEU A 31 10.66 -12.12 13.51
CA LEU A 31 9.52 -11.79 14.36
C LEU A 31 8.21 -12.38 13.81
N PRO A 32 7.17 -12.55 14.65
CA PRO A 32 5.83 -12.90 14.18
C PRO A 32 5.40 -11.98 13.03
N ASP A 33 4.66 -12.54 12.06
CA ASP A 33 4.16 -11.85 10.86
C ASP A 33 5.25 -11.48 9.83
N TYR A 34 6.45 -12.06 9.96
CA TYR A 34 7.53 -11.99 8.98
C TYR A 34 8.05 -13.38 8.62
N GLN A 35 8.47 -13.55 7.37
CA GLN A 35 9.09 -14.77 6.86
C GLN A 35 10.56 -14.56 6.49
N VAL A 36 11.37 -15.59 6.71
CA VAL A 36 12.80 -15.59 6.34
C VAL A 36 12.91 -15.66 4.82
N MET A 37 13.66 -14.74 4.22
CA MET A 37 13.92 -14.72 2.78
C MET A 37 14.89 -15.84 2.36
N PHE A 38 15.00 -16.07 1.05
CA PHE A 38 15.88 -17.12 0.48
C PHE A 38 17.36 -17.01 0.91
N ASN A 39 17.84 -15.82 1.27
CA ASN A 39 19.20 -15.64 1.79
C ASN A 39 19.41 -16.16 3.22
N GLY A 40 18.34 -16.62 3.90
CA GLY A 40 18.38 -17.16 5.25
C GLY A 40 18.64 -16.15 6.35
N LYS A 41 18.66 -14.84 6.05
CA LYS A 41 19.12 -13.78 6.97
C LYS A 41 18.16 -12.61 7.11
N THR A 42 17.52 -12.21 6.01
CA THR A 42 16.58 -11.09 6.00
C THR A 42 15.16 -11.58 6.19
N CYS A 43 14.34 -10.69 6.74
CA CYS A 43 12.95 -10.93 7.06
C CYS A 43 12.08 -10.05 6.17
N GLN A 44 11.19 -10.70 5.43
CA GLN A 44 10.17 -10.04 4.64
C GLN A 44 8.85 -10.12 5.40
N ASP A 45 8.13 -9.01 5.39
CA ASP A 45 6.76 -8.91 5.84
C ASP A 45 5.87 -9.95 5.13
N ILE A 46 5.02 -10.65 5.87
CA ILE A 46 4.03 -11.55 5.28
C ILE A 46 2.86 -10.70 4.79
N ASP A 47 2.44 -10.88 3.53
CA ASP A 47 1.25 -10.20 3.02
C ASP A 47 0.01 -11.04 3.34
N GLU A 48 -0.61 -10.76 4.48
CA GLU A 48 -1.78 -11.53 4.91
C GLU A 48 -2.97 -11.32 3.98
N CYS A 49 -3.00 -10.24 3.20
CA CYS A 49 -4.05 -10.00 2.21
C CYS A 49 -3.97 -10.95 1.00
N LEU A 50 -2.83 -11.60 0.80
CA LEU A 50 -2.68 -12.67 -0.19
C LEU A 50 -2.97 -14.06 0.39
N GLU A 51 -3.16 -14.18 1.70
CA GLU A 51 -3.53 -15.44 2.34
C GLU A 51 -5.04 -15.74 2.17
N GLN A 52 -5.37 -17.01 1.93
CA GLN A 52 -6.76 -17.44 1.68
C GLN A 52 -7.69 -17.25 2.89
N ASN A 53 -7.15 -17.03 4.08
CA ASN A 53 -7.90 -16.96 5.33
C ASN A 53 -8.32 -15.53 5.72
N ILE A 54 -7.84 -14.49 5.04
CA ILE A 54 -8.19 -13.10 5.37
C ILE A 54 -9.40 -12.65 4.56
N CYS A 55 -10.54 -12.46 5.24
CA CYS A 55 -11.75 -11.90 4.67
C CYS A 55 -12.20 -10.67 5.48
N CYS A 56 -12.07 -9.49 4.89
CA CYS A 56 -12.41 -8.23 5.57
C CYS A 56 -13.92 -7.94 5.69
N GLY A 57 -14.78 -8.78 5.11
CA GLY A 57 -16.23 -8.55 5.07
C GLY A 57 -16.66 -7.55 3.99
N SER A 58 -17.97 -7.26 3.92
CA SER A 58 -18.55 -6.40 2.89
C SER A 58 -18.11 -4.93 3.01
N ASN A 59 -17.84 -4.27 1.89
CA ASN A 59 -17.38 -2.86 1.80
C ASN A 59 -16.06 -2.55 2.51
N ARG A 60 -15.24 -3.57 2.76
CA ARG A 60 -13.93 -3.43 3.37
C ARG A 60 -12.90 -4.08 2.46
N MET A 61 -11.71 -3.50 2.42
CA MET A 61 -10.57 -4.06 1.70
C MET A 61 -9.46 -4.38 2.68
N CYS A 62 -8.76 -5.48 2.41
CA CYS A 62 -7.55 -5.84 3.15
C CYS A 62 -6.39 -4.98 2.67
N PHE A 63 -5.61 -4.49 3.62
CA PHE A 63 -4.40 -3.76 3.36
C PHE A 63 -3.27 -4.32 4.21
N ASN A 64 -2.22 -4.78 3.54
CA ASN A 64 -1.03 -5.26 4.20
C ASN A 64 -0.26 -4.09 4.84
N MET A 65 0.17 -4.26 6.08
CA MET A 65 0.93 -3.30 6.87
C MET A 65 2.19 -3.98 7.40
N LYS A 66 3.20 -3.20 7.75
CA LYS A 66 4.45 -3.78 8.23
C LYS A 66 4.24 -4.53 9.57
N GLY A 67 4.25 -5.86 9.54
CA GLY A 67 4.01 -6.79 10.63
C GLY A 67 2.55 -6.94 11.03
N SER A 68 1.60 -6.63 10.14
CA SER A 68 0.15 -6.82 10.40
C SER A 68 -0.67 -6.56 9.13
N TYR A 69 -1.99 -6.71 9.21
CA TYR A 69 -2.91 -6.21 8.19
C TYR A 69 -4.02 -5.34 8.81
N GLN A 70 -4.66 -4.53 7.97
CA GLN A 70 -5.84 -3.76 8.35
C GLN A 70 -6.95 -3.92 7.33
N CYS A 71 -8.16 -4.19 7.83
CA CYS A 71 -9.37 -4.13 7.04
C CYS A 71 -9.95 -2.71 7.12
N ILE A 72 -9.88 -1.97 6.02
CA ILE A 72 -10.32 -0.57 5.97
C ILE A 72 -11.64 -0.47 5.21
N ASP A 73 -12.57 0.28 5.79
CA ASP A 73 -13.87 0.57 5.19
C ASP A 73 -13.70 1.40 3.93
N THR A 74 -14.00 0.82 2.78
CA THR A 74 -13.94 1.45 1.45
C THR A 74 -15.31 1.38 0.78
N PRO A 75 -16.37 2.00 1.34
CA PRO A 75 -17.67 2.00 0.70
C PRO A 75 -17.58 2.67 -0.67
N CYS A 76 -18.28 2.10 -1.66
CA CYS A 76 -18.41 2.76 -2.95
C CYS A 76 -19.23 4.05 -2.78
N PRO A 77 -18.89 5.14 -3.49
CA PRO A 77 -19.70 6.36 -3.46
C PRO A 77 -21.13 6.12 -3.96
N PRO A 78 -22.07 7.05 -3.70
CA PRO A 78 -23.40 6.99 -4.30
C PRO A 78 -23.32 6.85 -5.82
N ASN A 79 -24.16 5.98 -6.39
CA ASN A 79 -24.17 5.59 -7.82
C ASN A 79 -22.96 4.76 -8.27
N TYR A 80 -22.26 4.09 -7.35
CA TYR A 80 -21.25 3.09 -7.67
C TYR A 80 -21.58 1.76 -7.01
N GLN A 81 -21.34 0.68 -7.73
CA GLN A 81 -21.46 -0.69 -7.24
C GLN A 81 -20.09 -1.35 -7.27
N ARG A 82 -19.79 -2.15 -6.24
CA ARG A 82 -18.52 -2.88 -6.16
C ARG A 82 -18.57 -4.06 -7.13
N ASP A 83 -17.58 -4.13 -8.02
CA ASP A 83 -17.34 -5.30 -8.84
C ASP A 83 -16.87 -6.46 -7.95
N PRO A 84 -17.55 -7.62 -7.96
CA PRO A 84 -17.24 -8.73 -7.07
C PRO A 84 -15.95 -9.47 -7.45
N VAL A 85 -15.41 -9.27 -8.65
CA VAL A 85 -14.23 -9.97 -9.16
C VAL A 85 -12.98 -9.11 -9.02
N ALA A 86 -13.02 -7.89 -9.54
CA ALA A 86 -11.92 -6.93 -9.54
C ALA A 86 -11.84 -6.11 -8.24
N GLY A 87 -12.93 -6.02 -7.48
CA GLY A 87 -12.99 -5.26 -6.23
C GLY A 87 -13.11 -3.75 -6.40
N PHE A 88 -13.10 -3.23 -7.65
CA PHE A 88 -13.25 -1.81 -7.96
C PHE A 88 -14.70 -1.33 -7.79
N CYS A 89 -14.87 -0.04 -7.53
CA CYS A 89 -16.18 0.58 -7.60
C CYS A 89 -16.46 1.00 -9.05
N LEU A 90 -17.46 0.38 -9.67
CA LEU A 90 -17.94 0.68 -11.02
C LEU A 90 -19.16 1.60 -10.93
N LYS A 91 -19.24 2.61 -11.79
CA LYS A 91 -20.38 3.53 -11.84
C LYS A 91 -21.62 2.81 -12.37
N ASP A 92 -22.75 3.01 -11.69
CA ASP A 92 -24.07 2.53 -12.11
C ASP A 92 -24.63 3.49 -13.16
N CYS A 93 -24.48 3.14 -14.44
CA CYS A 93 -24.91 3.97 -15.55
C CYS A 93 -26.33 3.60 -16.01
N PRO A 94 -27.23 4.57 -16.21
CA PRO A 94 -28.55 4.32 -16.78
C PRO A 94 -28.47 3.64 -18.17
N PRO A 95 -29.44 2.79 -18.51
CA PRO A 95 -29.50 2.19 -19.84
C PRO A 95 -29.63 3.29 -20.91
N HIS A 96 -28.82 3.20 -21.97
CA HIS A 96 -28.67 4.18 -23.07
C HIS A 96 -27.86 5.45 -22.77
N ASP A 97 -27.25 5.57 -21.57
CA ASP A 97 -26.29 6.64 -21.30
C ASP A 97 -24.88 6.21 -21.76
N LEU A 98 -24.66 6.33 -23.08
CA LEU A 98 -23.39 5.96 -23.71
C LEU A 98 -22.24 6.88 -23.26
N GLU A 99 -22.54 8.13 -22.89
CA GLU A 99 -21.55 9.07 -22.35
C GLU A 99 -21.04 8.59 -20.98
N CYS A 100 -21.93 8.11 -20.11
CA CYS A 100 -21.57 7.49 -18.83
C CYS A 100 -20.79 6.19 -19.02
N ALA A 101 -21.25 5.31 -19.90
CA ALA A 101 -20.64 3.99 -20.12
C ALA A 101 -19.24 4.05 -20.75
N LEU A 102 -18.97 5.06 -21.59
CA LEU A 102 -17.67 5.27 -22.23
C LEU A 102 -16.70 6.09 -21.39
N SER A 103 -17.15 6.65 -20.26
CA SER A 103 -16.29 7.44 -19.38
C SER A 103 -15.50 6.52 -18.42
N PRO A 104 -14.18 6.69 -18.27
CA PRO A 104 -13.38 5.89 -17.35
C PRO A 104 -13.80 6.17 -15.90
N TYR A 105 -14.46 5.20 -15.28
CA TYR A 105 -15.06 5.32 -13.94
C TYR A 105 -14.82 4.07 -13.08
N ALA A 106 -13.57 3.64 -13.00
CA ALA A 106 -13.13 2.76 -11.93
C ALA A 106 -12.47 3.62 -10.85
N LEU A 107 -13.06 3.67 -9.66
CA LEU A 107 -12.38 4.22 -8.49
C LEU A 107 -11.53 3.10 -7.89
N GLU A 108 -10.20 3.28 -7.97
CA GLU A 108 -9.21 2.42 -7.33
C GLU A 108 -8.68 3.11 -6.08
N TYR A 109 -8.81 2.45 -4.93
CA TYR A 109 -8.17 2.90 -3.69
C TYR A 109 -6.74 2.36 -3.66
N LYS A 110 -5.75 3.26 -3.62
CA LYS A 110 -4.35 2.89 -3.37
C LYS A 110 -3.90 3.41 -2.02
N LEU A 111 -3.31 2.54 -1.22
CA LEU A 111 -2.52 2.99 -0.08
C LEU A 111 -1.10 3.28 -0.52
N VAL A 112 -0.54 4.35 0.03
CA VAL A 112 0.88 4.65 -0.10
C VAL A 112 1.47 4.70 1.29
N SER A 113 2.34 3.74 1.59
CA SER A 113 3.14 3.73 2.80
C SER A 113 4.26 4.76 2.65
N LEU A 114 4.19 5.83 3.46
CA LEU A 114 5.18 6.91 3.40
C LEU A 114 6.23 6.71 4.50
N PRO A 115 7.54 6.70 4.15
CA PRO A 115 8.58 6.70 5.15
C PRO A 115 8.58 8.02 5.93
N PHE A 116 9.14 8.00 7.13
CA PHE A 116 9.43 9.21 7.89
C PHE A 116 10.75 9.83 7.40
N GLY A 117 10.99 11.10 7.77
CA GLY A 117 12.16 11.86 7.32
C GLY A 117 11.94 12.62 6.00
N ILE A 118 10.71 12.67 5.50
CA ILE A 118 10.36 13.46 4.31
C ILE A 118 10.16 14.92 4.73
N ALA A 119 10.92 15.82 4.12
CA ALA A 119 10.77 17.26 4.32
C ALA A 119 9.45 17.79 3.74
N ALA A 120 9.07 19.03 4.09
CA ALA A 120 7.95 19.70 3.46
C ALA A 120 8.22 19.98 1.97
N ASN A 121 7.15 20.04 1.17
CA ASN A 121 7.13 20.30 -0.27
C ASN A 121 7.89 19.27 -1.12
N GLN A 122 7.93 18.02 -0.65
CA GLN A 122 8.51 16.91 -1.41
C GLN A 122 7.43 16.16 -2.18
N ASP A 123 7.75 15.81 -3.42
CA ASP A 123 6.88 15.01 -4.26
C ASP A 123 6.84 13.57 -3.76
N LEU A 124 5.64 13.03 -3.61
CA LEU A 124 5.41 11.68 -3.11
C LEU A 124 4.94 10.75 -4.24
N ILE A 125 3.88 11.15 -4.93
CA ILE A 125 3.19 10.29 -5.89
C ILE A 125 2.86 11.13 -7.13
N ARG A 126 3.05 10.54 -8.30
CA ARG A 126 2.60 11.11 -9.58
C ARG A 126 1.49 10.23 -10.14
N GLN A 127 0.31 10.81 -10.30
CA GLN A 127 -0.89 10.17 -10.81
C GLN A 127 -1.11 10.53 -12.28
N VAL A 128 -1.52 9.54 -13.06
CA VAL A 128 -1.82 9.67 -14.49
C VAL A 128 -3.06 8.82 -14.77
N ALA A 129 -4.08 9.40 -15.40
CA ALA A 129 -5.23 8.64 -15.86
C ALA A 129 -4.98 8.12 -17.28
N TYR A 130 -5.34 6.86 -17.50
CA TYR A 130 -5.24 6.18 -18.78
C TYR A 130 -6.63 5.82 -19.31
N THR A 131 -6.79 5.81 -20.63
CA THR A 131 -7.93 5.19 -21.30
C THR A 131 -7.83 3.67 -21.23
N GLN A 132 -8.90 2.96 -21.61
CA GLN A 132 -8.92 1.50 -21.69
C GLN A 132 -7.83 0.94 -22.63
N ASP A 133 -7.44 1.71 -23.65
CA ASP A 133 -6.36 1.36 -24.59
C ASP A 133 -4.94 1.75 -24.08
N GLY A 134 -4.82 2.17 -22.81
CA GLY A 134 -3.53 2.52 -22.19
C GLY A 134 -2.97 3.90 -22.61
N VAL A 135 -3.79 4.78 -23.19
CA VAL A 135 -3.37 6.12 -23.62
C VAL A 135 -3.64 7.14 -22.51
N ILE A 136 -2.71 8.06 -22.25
CA ILE A 136 -2.89 9.11 -21.23
C ILE A 136 -4.09 10.01 -21.58
N TYR A 137 -5.02 10.15 -20.64
CA TYR A 137 -6.19 11.00 -20.80
C TYR A 137 -5.82 12.48 -20.56
N ARG A 138 -5.86 13.29 -21.63
CA ARG A 138 -5.36 14.67 -21.62
C ARG A 138 -6.24 15.70 -20.90
N ARG A 139 -7.44 15.32 -20.45
CA ARG A 139 -8.37 16.21 -19.72
C ARG A 139 -8.65 15.69 -18.31
N THR A 140 -7.62 15.15 -17.67
CA THR A 140 -7.75 14.67 -16.30
C THR A 140 -7.60 15.84 -15.34
N THR A 141 -8.56 16.03 -14.45
CA THR A 141 -8.45 16.95 -13.31
C THR A 141 -8.36 16.08 -12.06
N PHE A 142 -7.37 16.32 -11.22
CA PHE A 142 -7.23 15.61 -9.95
C PHE A 142 -7.67 16.53 -8.81
N LEU A 143 -8.53 16.05 -7.92
CA LEU A 143 -9.12 16.87 -6.86
C LEU A 143 -9.11 16.09 -5.55
N VAL A 144 -8.66 16.72 -4.47
CA VAL A 144 -8.82 16.11 -3.15
C VAL A 144 -10.29 16.20 -2.76
N VAL A 145 -10.96 15.05 -2.67
CA VAL A 145 -12.41 14.98 -2.40
C VAL A 145 -12.73 15.06 -0.91
N ASP A 146 -11.74 14.76 -0.06
CA ASP A 146 -11.85 14.85 1.39
C ASP A 146 -10.61 15.55 1.95
N GLU A 147 -10.71 16.88 2.12
CA GLU A 147 -9.71 17.66 2.84
C GLU A 147 -9.95 17.49 4.34
N GLU A 148 -9.54 16.34 4.89
CA GLU A 148 -9.24 16.31 6.31
C GLU A 148 -8.15 17.36 6.55
N GLN A 149 -8.50 18.53 7.10
CA GLN A 149 -7.55 19.64 7.33
C GLN A 149 -6.34 19.23 8.18
N THR A 150 -6.39 18.03 8.75
CA THR A 150 -5.35 17.37 9.52
C THR A 150 -4.32 16.63 8.69
N VAL A 151 -4.52 16.32 7.40
CA VAL A 151 -3.54 15.53 6.61
C VAL A 151 -2.33 16.36 6.15
N PRO A 152 -1.09 15.83 6.24
CA PRO A 152 0.14 16.54 5.86
C PRO A 152 0.38 16.67 4.34
N PHE A 153 -0.66 16.62 3.51
CA PHE A 153 -0.52 16.50 2.06
C PHE A 153 -1.45 17.43 1.31
N ALA A 154 -1.05 17.75 0.09
CA ALA A 154 -1.88 18.42 -0.88
C ALA A 154 -1.58 17.84 -2.28
N LEU A 155 -2.44 18.23 -3.22
CA LEU A 155 -2.36 17.82 -4.60
C LEU A 155 -2.17 19.06 -5.47
N ARG A 156 -1.31 18.96 -6.47
CA ARG A 156 -1.18 19.98 -7.52
C ARG A 156 -1.24 19.34 -8.89
N ASP A 157 -1.80 20.05 -9.85
CA ASP A 157 -1.72 19.66 -11.25
C ASP A 157 -0.37 20.10 -11.84
N GLU A 158 0.33 19.18 -12.50
CA GLU A 158 1.60 19.43 -13.16
C GLU A 158 1.66 18.65 -14.49
N ASN A 159 1.52 19.36 -15.62
CA ASN A 159 1.65 18.79 -16.97
C ASN A 159 0.75 17.55 -17.21
N LEU A 160 -0.54 17.64 -16.89
CA LEU A 160 -1.53 16.55 -17.02
C LEU A 160 -1.32 15.40 -16.01
N LYS A 161 -0.54 15.64 -14.96
CA LYS A 161 -0.30 14.68 -13.87
C LYS A 161 -0.74 15.30 -12.55
N GLY A 162 -1.38 14.50 -11.70
CA GLY A 162 -1.65 14.86 -10.31
C GLY A 162 -0.41 14.57 -9.49
N VAL A 163 0.19 15.57 -8.84
CA VAL A 163 1.34 15.38 -7.96
C VAL A 163 0.89 15.54 -6.52
N VAL A 164 0.95 14.44 -5.76
CA VAL A 164 0.76 14.47 -4.30
C VAL A 164 2.08 14.88 -3.67
N TYR A 165 2.04 15.89 -2.80
CA TYR A 165 3.22 16.42 -2.12
C TYR A 165 2.96 16.69 -0.64
N THR A 166 4.02 16.68 0.16
CA THR A 166 3.95 17.01 1.59
C THR A 166 3.75 18.52 1.79
N THR A 167 2.78 18.92 2.61
CA THR A 167 2.63 20.33 3.05
C THR A 167 3.40 20.59 4.35
N ARG A 168 3.68 19.55 5.13
CA ARG A 168 4.50 19.58 6.35
C ARG A 168 5.39 18.34 6.44
N PRO A 169 6.50 18.39 7.20
CA PRO A 169 7.42 17.25 7.28
C PRO A 169 6.80 16.04 8.00
N LEU A 170 7.19 14.84 7.58
CA LEU A 170 6.77 13.57 8.19
C LEU A 170 7.84 13.07 9.16
N TRP A 171 7.57 13.14 10.46
CA TRP A 171 8.54 12.75 11.50
C TRP A 171 8.34 11.35 12.06
N LYS A 172 7.18 10.74 11.79
CA LYS A 172 6.82 9.40 12.23
C LYS A 172 6.17 8.63 11.07
N PRO A 173 6.33 7.30 11.02
CA PRO A 173 5.59 6.47 10.08
C PRO A 173 4.12 6.47 10.48
N GLU A 174 3.26 6.92 9.59
CA GLU A 174 1.81 6.93 9.74
C GLU A 174 1.16 6.56 8.41
N THR A 175 0.02 5.86 8.48
CA THR A 175 -0.81 5.56 7.33
C THR A 175 -1.85 6.66 7.17
N TYR A 176 -1.90 7.28 6.01
CA TYR A 176 -2.86 8.33 5.70
C TYR A 176 -3.84 7.88 4.64
N ARG A 177 -5.10 8.25 4.84
CA ARG A 177 -6.17 8.04 3.87
C ARG A 177 -6.35 9.34 3.09
N MET A 178 -6.19 9.28 1.78
CA MET A 178 -6.50 10.39 0.90
C MET A 178 -7.46 9.92 -0.18
N ARG A 179 -8.44 10.77 -0.50
CA ARG A 179 -9.34 10.57 -1.63
C ARG A 179 -9.02 11.63 -2.67
N ILE A 180 -8.55 11.19 -3.83
CA ILE A 180 -8.04 12.02 -4.95
C ILE A 180 -8.85 11.73 -6.21
#